data_AF-A0A8C1U8N4-F1
#
_entry.id   AF-A0A8C1U8N4-F1
#
_cell.length_a   1.000
_cell.length_b   1.000
_cell.length_c   1.000
_cell.angle_alpha   90.00
_cell.angle_beta   90.00
_cell.angle_gamma   90.00
#
_symmetry.space_group_name_H-M   'P 1'
#
loop_
_entity.id
_entity.type
_entity.pdbx_description
1 polymer ?
#
loop_
_entity_poly.entity_id
_entity_poly.type
_entity_poly.pdbx_seq_one_letter_code
_entity_poly.pdbx_strand_id
1 'polypeptide(L)'
;MASRDLDAEFVRSESLFIRLMEKHRTGRKKFLLHRLTVIGRLSCGAADRRTVGGLSERLRFLIKGFRVSLQSRPRPEKFSFKITSGVCCVLDHYERLILSLQRIRAGEDVTGLLLLYPQHVLLVIECSTEALLSVLQDLRHMEENSGPILEPRILLVSHDLPSRLFQLWSYKLLDETDSQRTLVSDEQSLERLVRDTLHQILRLGRHLLNKTQQITGSKVIPDGVLKEASDAVPPQAAVSRLLQMEALLSPARYISTYHSPLHHRLDSGNTPYA
;
A
#
# COMPACT_ATOMS: atom_id res chain seq x y z
N MET A 1 -17.20 46.57 -27.81
CA MET A 1 -17.44 45.73 -26.62
C MET A 1 -18.25 44.52 -27.06
N ALA A 2 -17.59 43.40 -27.33
CA ALA A 2 -18.19 42.06 -27.48
C ALA A 2 -17.03 41.07 -27.64
N SER A 3 -16.41 40.70 -26.53
CA SER A 3 -15.42 39.62 -26.48
C SER A 3 -15.41 39.09 -25.06
N ARG A 4 -16.25 38.08 -24.82
CA ARG A 4 -16.29 37.18 -23.67
C ARG A 4 -17.51 36.31 -23.88
N ASP A 5 -17.29 35.12 -24.47
CA ASP A 5 -18.13 33.93 -24.31
C ASP A 5 -17.57 32.75 -25.16
N LEU A 6 -16.25 32.58 -25.16
CA LEU A 6 -15.59 31.44 -25.84
C LEU A 6 -14.67 30.62 -24.91
N ASP A 7 -14.75 30.80 -23.59
CA ASP A 7 -13.91 30.09 -22.61
C ASP A 7 -14.72 29.23 -21.62
N ALA A 8 -15.95 28.84 -21.96
CA ALA A 8 -16.81 28.02 -21.09
C ALA A 8 -17.09 26.60 -21.60
N GLU A 9 -16.39 26.14 -22.64
CA GLU A 9 -16.59 24.81 -23.21
C GLU A 9 -15.28 24.02 -23.37
N PHE A 10 -14.30 24.29 -22.51
CA PHE A 10 -13.18 23.37 -22.31
C PHE A 10 -13.66 22.19 -21.47
N VAL A 11 -14.22 21.22 -22.18
CA VAL A 11 -14.60 19.86 -21.79
C VAL A 11 -13.95 19.44 -20.47
N ARG A 12 -14.71 19.58 -19.38
CA ARG A 12 -14.44 18.87 -18.12
C ARG A 12 -14.70 17.40 -18.41
N SER A 13 -13.69 16.74 -18.98
CA SER A 13 -13.68 15.31 -19.26
C SER A 13 -13.58 14.57 -17.93
N GLU A 14 -14.66 14.60 -17.14
CA GLU A 14 -14.76 13.76 -15.96
C GLU A 14 -14.66 12.32 -16.44
N SER A 15 -13.66 11.60 -15.92
CA SER A 15 -13.45 10.22 -16.36
C SER A 15 -14.71 9.42 -16.07
N LEU A 16 -15.05 8.47 -16.95
CA LEU A 16 -16.17 7.55 -16.74
C LEU A 16 -16.08 6.85 -15.38
N PHE A 17 -14.85 6.64 -14.89
CA PHE A 17 -14.58 6.19 -13.53
C PHE A 17 -15.21 7.13 -12.50
N ILE A 18 -14.93 8.44 -12.51
CA ILE A 18 -15.53 9.39 -11.55
C ILE A 18 -17.07 9.35 -11.60
N ARG A 19 -17.68 9.35 -12.79
CA ARG A 19 -19.15 9.30 -12.93
C ARG A 19 -19.75 7.97 -12.44
N LEU A 20 -19.09 6.84 -12.70
CA LEU A 20 -19.49 5.53 -12.19
C LEU A 20 -19.38 5.47 -10.65
N MET A 21 -18.31 6.05 -10.10
CA MET A 21 -18.06 6.08 -8.65
C MET A 21 -19.08 6.97 -7.93
N GLU A 22 -19.46 8.10 -8.52
CA GLU A 22 -20.47 9.01 -7.98
C GLU A 22 -21.88 8.40 -8.03
N LYS A 23 -22.22 7.70 -9.13
CA LYS A 23 -23.45 6.90 -9.23
C LYS A 23 -23.49 5.77 -8.20
N HIS A 24 -22.36 5.14 -7.88
CA HIS A 24 -22.31 4.09 -6.87
C HIS A 24 -22.46 4.65 -5.44
N ARG A 25 -21.87 5.83 -5.14
CA ARG A 25 -22.03 6.53 -3.84
C ARG A 25 -23.47 6.94 -3.58
N THR A 26 -24.22 7.33 -4.60
CA THR A 26 -25.63 7.72 -4.47
C THR A 26 -26.56 6.52 -4.29
N GLY A 27 -26.22 5.37 -4.89
CA GLY A 27 -26.99 4.12 -4.76
C GLY A 27 -26.68 3.28 -3.51
N ARG A 28 -25.44 3.31 -3.01
CA ARG A 28 -25.00 2.60 -1.80
C ARG A 28 -24.38 3.60 -0.84
N LYS A 29 -25.00 3.82 0.33
CA LYS A 29 -24.47 4.67 1.43
C LYS A 29 -23.16 4.12 2.07
N LYS A 30 -22.40 3.28 1.35
CA LYS A 30 -21.14 2.69 1.81
C LYS A 30 -20.00 3.28 0.98
N PHE A 31 -18.91 3.65 1.65
CA PHE A 31 -17.66 4.02 0.97
C PHE A 31 -17.18 2.83 0.13
N LEU A 32 -16.67 3.11 -1.08
CA LEU A 32 -16.08 2.08 -1.92
C LEU A 32 -14.75 1.66 -1.30
N LEU A 33 -14.72 0.41 -0.84
CA LEU A 33 -13.54 -0.21 -0.23
C LEU A 33 -12.69 -0.86 -1.32
N HIS A 34 -11.42 -0.49 -1.35
CA HIS A 34 -10.43 -1.04 -2.27
C HIS A 34 -9.31 -1.73 -1.51
N ARG A 35 -8.65 -2.68 -2.16
CA ARG A 35 -7.41 -3.29 -1.67
C ARG A 35 -6.30 -3.13 -2.70
N LEU A 36 -5.24 -2.44 -2.33
CA LEU A 36 -4.01 -2.32 -3.09
C LEU A 36 -2.98 -3.31 -2.54
N THR A 37 -2.39 -4.12 -3.40
CA THR A 37 -1.26 -5.01 -3.08
C THR A 37 -0.04 -4.58 -3.87
N VAL A 38 1.04 -4.22 -3.17
CA VAL A 38 2.30 -3.74 -3.73
C VAL A 38 3.46 -4.57 -3.21
N ILE A 39 4.43 -4.80 -4.06
CA ILE A 39 5.73 -5.39 -3.70
C ILE A 39 6.85 -4.42 -4.08
N GLY A 40 8.00 -4.51 -3.42
CA GLY A 40 9.15 -3.66 -3.73
C GLY A 40 10.44 -4.16 -3.08
N ARG A 41 11.55 -3.52 -3.42
CA ARG A 41 12.86 -3.74 -2.79
C ARG A 41 13.08 -2.69 -1.69
N LEU A 42 13.78 -3.04 -0.62
CA LEU A 42 14.15 -2.07 0.42
C LEU A 42 15.38 -1.26 0.00
N SER A 43 15.38 0.05 0.25
CA SER A 43 16.49 0.95 -0.16
C SER A 43 17.80 0.74 0.59
N CYS A 44 17.75 0.21 1.81
CA CYS A 44 18.90 -0.40 2.47
C CYS A 44 18.48 -1.75 3.07
N GLY A 45 19.22 -2.81 2.71
CA GLY A 45 19.04 -4.13 3.30
C GLY A 45 19.10 -4.09 4.83
N ALA A 46 18.51 -5.08 5.50
CA ALA A 46 18.36 -5.15 6.96
C ALA A 46 19.70 -5.18 7.73
N ALA A 47 20.47 -4.09 7.72
CA ALA A 47 21.58 -3.85 8.61
C ALA A 47 21.00 -3.31 9.93
N ASP A 48 20.93 -4.21 10.89
CA ASP A 48 20.66 -4.01 12.32
C ASP A 48 19.20 -4.09 12.79
N ARG A 49 18.86 -5.27 13.31
CA ARG A 49 17.57 -5.61 13.96
C ARG A 49 17.51 -5.22 15.43
N ARG A 50 18.64 -4.84 16.06
CA ARG A 50 18.68 -4.54 17.50
C ARG A 50 18.03 -3.20 17.87
N THR A 51 17.73 -2.35 16.89
CA THR A 51 17.20 -0.99 17.10
C THR A 51 15.66 -0.92 17.08
N VAL A 52 14.96 -1.98 16.67
CA VAL A 52 13.50 -1.96 16.42
C VAL A 52 12.67 -2.12 17.71
N GLY A 53 13.22 -2.77 18.74
CA GLY A 53 12.55 -2.91 20.04
C GLY A 53 12.23 -1.56 20.72
N GLY A 54 13.03 -0.52 20.43
CA GLY A 54 12.82 0.83 20.97
C GLY A 54 11.92 1.75 20.12
N LEU A 55 11.53 1.33 18.91
CA LEU A 55 10.76 2.19 17.99
C LEU A 55 9.32 2.41 18.47
N SER A 56 8.68 1.36 18.99
CA SER A 56 7.28 1.45 19.47
C SER A 56 7.12 2.41 20.66
N GLU A 57 8.15 2.54 21.51
CA GLU A 57 8.17 3.48 22.63
C GLU A 57 8.60 4.90 22.22
N ARG A 58 9.61 5.03 21.36
CA ARG A 58 10.10 6.34 20.91
C ARG A 58 9.15 7.06 19.97
N LEU A 59 8.41 6.35 19.12
CA LEU A 59 7.37 6.96 18.29
C LEU A 59 6.20 7.47 19.13
N ARG A 60 5.87 6.79 20.25
CA ARG A 60 4.93 7.32 21.26
C ARG A 60 5.44 8.64 21.86
N PHE A 61 6.75 8.78 22.10
CA PHE A 61 7.34 10.03 22.59
C PHE A 61 7.34 11.15 21.54
N LEU A 62 7.66 10.86 20.27
CA LEU A 62 7.67 11.88 19.21
C LEU A 62 6.26 12.40 18.89
N ILE A 63 5.26 11.50 18.92
CA ILE A 63 3.85 11.84 18.67
C ILE A 63 3.22 12.56 19.88
N LYS A 64 3.59 12.21 21.12
CA LYS A 64 3.14 12.94 22.32
C LYS A 64 3.87 14.29 22.50
N GLY A 65 5.12 14.39 22.07
CA GLY A 65 5.94 15.60 22.20
C GLY A 65 5.47 16.77 21.34
N PHE A 66 4.72 16.51 20.26
CA PHE A 66 4.13 17.57 19.44
C PHE A 66 2.87 18.22 20.05
N ARG A 67 2.39 17.70 21.19
CA ARG A 67 1.21 18.24 21.91
C ARG A 67 1.58 19.10 23.13
N VAL A 68 2.86 19.28 23.45
CA VAL A 68 3.29 20.14 24.56
C VAL A 68 4.14 21.31 24.05
N SER A 69 3.48 22.47 24.01
CA SER A 69 4.01 23.81 24.23
C SER A 69 5.15 24.33 23.34
N LEU A 70 4.80 25.34 22.54
CA LEU A 70 5.64 26.51 22.28
C LEU A 70 6.02 27.16 23.62
N GLN A 71 7.06 26.67 24.29
CA GLN A 71 7.92 27.46 25.18
C GLN A 71 9.04 26.59 25.77
N SER A 72 10.26 27.13 25.71
CA SER A 72 11.55 26.62 26.22
C SER A 72 12.24 25.52 25.40
N ARG A 73 13.29 25.94 24.69
CA ARG A 73 14.31 25.07 24.06
C ARG A 73 15.29 24.57 25.13
N PRO A 74 15.73 23.30 25.09
CA PRO A 74 17.10 22.95 25.46
C PRO A 74 17.98 22.83 24.21
N ARG A 75 19.28 23.09 24.40
CA ARG A 75 20.32 23.11 23.37
C ARG A 75 20.51 21.73 22.72
N PRO A 76 20.89 21.66 21.43
CA PRO A 76 21.17 20.38 20.79
C PRO A 76 22.57 19.92 21.18
N GLU A 77 22.68 19.07 22.19
CA GLU A 77 23.85 18.22 22.32
C GLU A 77 23.79 17.10 21.27
N LYS A 78 24.94 16.88 20.64
CA LYS A 78 25.14 16.02 19.47
C LYS A 78 24.78 14.55 19.76
N PHE A 79 23.52 14.17 19.59
CA PHE A 79 23.13 12.77 19.43
C PHE A 79 23.07 12.44 17.93
N SER A 80 24.24 12.19 17.34
CA SER A 80 24.33 11.53 16.03
C SER A 80 24.01 10.04 16.21
N PHE A 81 22.73 9.66 16.16
CA PHE A 81 22.33 8.26 16.11
C PHE A 81 21.99 7.86 14.67
N LYS A 82 22.92 7.15 14.02
CA LYS A 82 22.68 6.42 12.78
C LYS A 82 21.68 5.30 13.06
N ILE A 83 20.41 5.53 12.77
CA ILE A 83 19.44 4.45 12.57
C ILE A 83 19.07 4.52 11.10
N THR A 84 19.77 3.76 10.27
CA THR A 84 19.54 3.71 8.82
C THR A 84 19.39 2.27 8.36
N SER A 85 18.46 1.53 8.96
CA SER A 85 17.97 0.28 8.38
C SER A 85 16.72 0.60 7.56
N GLY A 86 16.63 0.08 6.33
CA GLY A 86 15.56 0.48 5.37
C GLY A 86 14.18 0.07 5.87
N VAL A 87 14.16 -1.00 6.67
CA VAL A 87 13.01 -1.50 7.43
C VAL A 87 12.40 -0.41 8.33
N CYS A 88 13.23 0.34 9.07
CA CYS A 88 12.77 1.41 9.95
C CYS A 88 12.13 2.55 9.17
N CYS A 89 12.76 2.95 8.06
CA CYS A 89 12.28 4.04 7.21
C CYS A 89 10.93 3.72 6.57
N VAL A 90 10.72 2.48 6.10
CA VAL A 90 9.42 2.05 5.55
C VAL A 90 8.32 2.06 6.60
N LEU A 91 8.59 1.55 7.81
CA LEU A 91 7.62 1.55 8.91
C LEU A 91 7.20 2.98 9.28
N ASP A 92 8.18 3.84 9.57
CA ASP A 92 7.92 5.23 9.94
C ASP A 92 7.21 6.02 8.84
N HIS A 93 7.47 5.68 7.57
CA HIS A 93 6.79 6.27 6.42
C HIS A 93 5.31 5.94 6.41
N TYR A 94 4.95 4.64 6.42
CA TYR A 94 3.54 4.24 6.33
C TYR A 94 2.74 4.59 7.58
N GLU A 95 3.36 4.60 8.76
CA GLU A 95 2.67 5.09 9.95
C GLU A 95 2.32 6.58 9.84
N ARG A 96 3.23 7.41 9.31
CA ARG A 96 2.94 8.83 9.07
C ARG A 96 1.90 9.04 7.98
N LEU A 97 1.97 8.28 6.88
CA LEU A 97 1.01 8.35 5.78
C LEU A 97 -0.40 7.96 6.26
N ILE A 98 -0.55 6.87 7.01
CA ILE A 98 -1.86 6.44 7.50
C ILE A 98 -2.45 7.47 8.47
N LEU A 99 -1.62 7.98 9.38
CA LEU A 99 -2.05 9.03 10.31
C LEU A 99 -2.45 10.32 9.57
N SER A 100 -1.74 10.70 8.50
CA SER A 100 -2.10 11.90 7.74
C SER A 100 -3.43 11.71 7.00
N LEU A 101 -3.65 10.56 6.38
CA LEU A 101 -4.90 10.22 5.68
C LEU A 101 -6.10 10.24 6.65
N GLN A 102 -5.95 9.64 7.83
CA GLN A 102 -6.99 9.63 8.87
C GLN A 102 -7.30 11.03 9.43
N ARG A 103 -6.31 11.93 9.47
CA ARG A 103 -6.50 13.31 9.94
C ARG A 103 -7.22 14.19 8.93
N ILE A 104 -6.93 14.00 7.64
CA ILE A 104 -7.59 14.76 6.56
C ILE A 104 -9.08 14.41 6.51
N ARG A 105 -9.46 13.18 6.88
CA ARG A 105 -10.85 12.69 6.80
C ARG A 105 -11.25 11.89 8.04
N ALA A 106 -11.96 12.56 8.94
CA ALA A 106 -12.55 11.90 10.10
C ALA A 106 -13.49 10.77 9.66
N GLY A 107 -13.26 9.56 10.14
CA GLY A 107 -14.07 8.36 9.85
C GLY A 107 -13.59 7.51 8.67
N GLU A 108 -12.53 7.89 7.94
CA GLU A 108 -11.88 6.99 6.98
C GLU A 108 -10.79 6.16 7.66
N ASP A 109 -11.05 4.87 7.85
CA ASP A 109 -10.02 3.93 8.30
C ASP A 109 -9.14 3.46 7.13
N VAL A 110 -7.83 3.51 7.31
CA VAL A 110 -6.86 2.83 6.45
C VAL A 110 -6.32 1.65 7.23
N THR A 111 -6.59 0.44 6.74
CA THR A 111 -6.18 -0.81 7.37
C THR A 111 -5.31 -1.62 6.41
N GLY A 112 -4.65 -2.67 6.90
CA GLY A 112 -3.79 -3.44 6.03
C GLY A 112 -2.69 -4.22 6.73
N LEU A 113 -1.76 -4.68 5.92
CA LEU A 113 -0.65 -5.53 6.30
C LEU A 113 0.63 -5.04 5.63
N LEU A 114 1.70 -4.94 6.41
CA LEU A 114 3.05 -4.67 5.93
C LEU A 114 3.99 -5.81 6.36
N LEU A 115 4.44 -6.61 5.40
CA LEU A 115 5.46 -7.64 5.61
C LEU A 115 6.82 -7.11 5.15
N LEU A 116 7.79 -7.11 6.07
CA LEU A 116 9.13 -6.62 5.84
C LEU A 116 10.08 -7.82 5.84
N TYR A 117 10.54 -8.20 4.66
CA TYR A 117 11.57 -9.20 4.47
C TYR A 117 12.96 -8.56 4.57
N PRO A 118 14.04 -9.35 4.69
CA PRO A 118 15.41 -8.81 4.72
C PRO A 118 15.75 -7.84 3.57
N GLN A 119 15.23 -8.10 2.36
CA GLN A 119 15.53 -7.29 1.16
C GLN A 119 14.30 -6.75 0.43
N HIS A 120 13.10 -7.22 0.79
CA HIS A 120 11.87 -6.93 0.06
C HIS A 120 10.76 -6.49 1.00
N VAL A 121 9.73 -5.86 0.43
CA VAL A 121 8.53 -5.46 1.13
C VAL A 121 7.30 -5.98 0.39
N LEU A 122 6.30 -6.39 1.15
CA LEU A 122 4.95 -6.66 0.66
C LEU A 122 3.97 -5.82 1.46
N LEU A 123 3.24 -4.97 0.75
CA LEU A 123 2.30 -4.00 1.29
C LEU A 123 0.89 -4.34 0.81
N VAL A 124 -0.05 -4.47 1.74
CA VAL A 124 -1.48 -4.58 1.47
C VAL A 124 -2.18 -3.44 2.18
N ILE A 125 -2.92 -2.61 1.45
CA ILE A 125 -3.69 -1.48 2.01
C ILE A 125 -5.15 -1.63 1.61
N GLU A 126 -6.04 -1.56 2.60
CA GLU A 126 -7.49 -1.48 2.43
C GLU A 126 -7.99 -0.08 2.79
N CYS A 127 -8.58 0.62 1.83
CA CYS A 127 -8.91 2.04 1.98
C CYS A 127 -10.04 2.52 1.06
N SER A 128 -10.46 3.77 1.25
CA SER A 128 -11.38 4.47 0.36
C SER A 128 -10.72 4.76 -1.00
N THR A 129 -11.51 5.14 -2.02
CA THR A 129 -10.96 5.54 -3.33
C THR A 129 -9.93 6.66 -3.22
N GLU A 130 -10.16 7.58 -2.31
CA GLU A 130 -9.41 8.83 -2.21
C GLU A 130 -8.10 8.62 -1.48
N ALA A 131 -8.13 7.80 -0.42
CA ALA A 131 -6.93 7.27 0.20
C ALA A 131 -6.13 6.40 -0.77
N LEU A 132 -6.78 5.57 -1.61
CA LEU A 132 -6.10 4.78 -2.63
C LEU A 132 -5.32 5.66 -3.61
N LEU A 133 -5.96 6.71 -4.15
CA LEU A 133 -5.28 7.67 -5.03
C LEU A 133 -4.11 8.35 -4.33
N SER A 134 -4.27 8.72 -3.06
CA SER A 134 -3.19 9.34 -2.28
C SER A 134 -2.00 8.39 -2.08
N VAL A 135 -2.27 7.12 -1.77
CA VAL A 135 -1.23 6.08 -1.64
C VAL A 135 -0.54 5.81 -2.98
N LEU A 136 -1.28 5.77 -4.09
CA LEU A 136 -0.70 5.58 -5.42
C LEU A 136 0.22 6.75 -5.83
N GLN A 137 -0.17 7.99 -5.53
CA GLN A 137 0.68 9.15 -5.78
C GLN A 137 1.93 9.17 -4.89
N ASP A 138 1.81 8.77 -3.62
CA ASP A 138 2.96 8.61 -2.73
C ASP A 138 3.95 7.56 -3.25
N LEU A 139 3.44 6.40 -3.70
CA LEU A 139 4.26 5.35 -4.33
C LEU A 139 4.95 5.82 -5.62
N ARG A 140 4.26 6.60 -6.45
CA ARG A 140 4.85 7.23 -7.64
C ARG A 140 5.95 8.21 -7.25
N HIS A 141 5.73 9.02 -6.23
CA HIS A 141 6.75 9.95 -5.74
C HIS A 141 7.98 9.20 -5.21
N MET A 142 7.79 8.07 -4.53
CA MET A 142 8.90 7.19 -4.09
C MET A 142 9.68 6.58 -5.27
N GLU A 143 8.98 6.18 -6.34
CA GLU A 143 9.58 5.70 -7.59
C GLU A 143 10.47 6.77 -8.23
N GLU A 144 10.02 8.03 -8.27
CA GLU A 144 10.73 9.14 -8.91
C GLU A 144 11.88 9.72 -8.05
N ASN A 145 11.74 9.73 -6.71
CA ASN A 145 12.65 10.45 -5.79
C ASN A 145 13.48 9.53 -4.89
N SER A 146 13.58 8.24 -5.22
CA SER A 146 14.34 7.25 -4.44
C SER A 146 13.90 7.16 -2.97
N GLY A 147 12.65 6.72 -2.76
CA GLY A 147 12.07 6.50 -1.43
C GLY A 147 12.62 5.26 -0.70
N PRO A 148 12.08 4.94 0.50
CA PRO A 148 12.49 3.76 1.27
C PRO A 148 12.07 2.43 0.62
N ILE A 149 11.11 2.47 -0.31
CA ILE A 149 10.77 1.36 -1.21
C ILE A 149 11.30 1.69 -2.60
N LEU A 150 12.20 0.85 -3.09
CA LEU A 150 12.73 0.89 -4.45
C LEU A 150 11.88 0.01 -5.36
N GLU A 151 11.74 0.46 -6.61
CA GLU A 151 11.06 -0.27 -7.69
C GLU A 151 9.69 -0.82 -7.29
N PRO A 152 8.78 -0.03 -6.69
CA PRO A 152 7.46 -0.53 -6.33
C PRO A 152 6.73 -1.10 -7.56
N ARG A 153 6.09 -2.26 -7.39
CA ARG A 153 5.28 -2.93 -8.40
C ARG A 153 3.90 -3.24 -7.85
N ILE A 154 2.87 -2.92 -8.63
CA ILE A 154 1.48 -3.19 -8.27
C ILE A 154 1.15 -4.61 -8.67
N LEU A 155 0.89 -5.45 -7.66
CA LEU A 155 0.51 -6.84 -7.87
C LEU A 155 -0.98 -6.97 -8.18
N LEU A 156 -1.83 -6.24 -7.44
CA LEU A 156 -3.28 -6.25 -7.64
C LEU A 156 -3.93 -5.01 -7.01
N VAL A 157 -4.93 -4.47 -7.70
CA VAL A 157 -5.91 -3.55 -7.11
C VAL A 157 -7.29 -4.18 -7.22
N SER A 158 -7.92 -4.42 -6.08
CA SER A 158 -9.29 -4.91 -5.97
C SER A 158 -10.23 -3.76 -5.60
N HIS A 159 -11.39 -3.71 -6.22
CA HIS A 159 -12.40 -2.66 -6.03
C HIS A 159 -13.72 -3.25 -5.51
N ASP A 160 -14.57 -2.40 -4.91
CA ASP A 160 -15.91 -2.74 -4.39
C ASP A 160 -15.92 -3.96 -3.43
N LEU A 161 -14.96 -4.00 -2.51
CA LEU A 161 -14.88 -5.08 -1.53
C LEU A 161 -16.05 -5.01 -0.52
N PRO A 162 -16.68 -6.15 -0.19
CA PRO A 162 -17.83 -6.18 0.71
C PRO A 162 -17.47 -5.88 2.18
N SER A 163 -16.24 -6.19 2.57
CA SER A 163 -15.71 -6.01 3.92
C SER A 163 -14.19 -5.96 3.93
N ARG A 164 -13.62 -5.41 5.01
CA ARG A 164 -12.19 -5.41 5.28
C ARG A 164 -11.73 -6.81 5.68
N LEU A 165 -10.62 -7.26 5.10
CA LEU A 165 -9.94 -8.47 5.56
C LEU A 165 -9.03 -8.14 6.74
N PHE A 166 -8.44 -6.95 6.76
CA PHE A 166 -7.57 -6.48 7.82
C PHE A 166 -8.32 -5.46 8.69
N GLN A 167 -8.58 -5.80 9.95
CA GLN A 167 -9.34 -4.93 10.87
C GLN A 167 -8.52 -3.76 11.40
N LEU A 168 -7.19 -3.90 11.41
CA LEU A 168 -6.24 -2.89 11.86
C LEU A 168 -5.11 -2.77 10.83
N TRP A 169 -4.38 -1.67 10.90
CA TRP A 169 -3.06 -1.61 10.28
C TRP A 169 -2.09 -2.47 11.09
N SER A 170 -1.44 -3.43 10.44
CA SER A 170 -0.53 -4.37 11.09
C SER A 170 0.76 -4.56 10.30
N TYR A 171 1.84 -4.91 10.99
CA TYR A 171 3.13 -5.17 10.36
C TYR A 171 3.88 -6.33 11.01
N LYS A 172 4.79 -6.91 10.22
CA LYS A 172 5.70 -7.98 10.67
C LYS A 172 7.07 -7.85 10.03
N LEU A 173 8.10 -8.03 10.84
CA LEU A 173 9.47 -8.23 10.37
C LEU A 173 9.71 -9.74 10.25
N LEU A 174 10.03 -10.20 9.05
CA LEU A 174 10.29 -11.60 8.73
C LEU A 174 11.79 -11.86 8.70
N ASP A 175 12.22 -12.99 9.26
CA ASP A 175 13.61 -13.42 9.22
C ASP A 175 13.94 -14.29 8.00
N GLU A 176 15.23 -14.55 7.80
CA GLU A 176 15.69 -15.38 6.68
C GLU A 176 15.13 -16.81 6.78
N THR A 177 14.90 -17.32 8.00
CA THR A 177 14.36 -18.67 8.23
C THR A 177 12.87 -18.78 7.92
N ASP A 178 12.10 -17.70 8.09
CA ASP A 178 10.72 -17.56 7.66
C ASP A 178 10.63 -17.33 6.14
N SER A 179 11.68 -16.76 5.55
CA SER A 179 11.77 -16.45 4.12
C SER A 179 12.11 -17.65 3.23
N GLN A 180 12.73 -18.70 3.78
CA GLN A 180 13.27 -19.87 3.07
C GLN A 180 12.33 -21.09 3.01
N ARG A 181 11.16 -21.07 3.66
CA ARG A 181 10.36 -22.30 3.88
C ARG A 181 9.63 -22.87 2.67
N THR A 182 9.54 -22.13 1.56
CA THR A 182 8.95 -22.64 0.32
C THR A 182 9.92 -22.38 -0.82
N LEU A 183 10.60 -23.42 -1.30
CA LEU A 183 11.35 -23.36 -2.55
C LEU A 183 10.35 -23.06 -3.66
N VAL A 184 10.38 -21.83 -4.16
CA VAL A 184 9.68 -21.50 -5.41
C VAL A 184 10.45 -22.22 -6.51
N SER A 185 9.84 -23.26 -7.10
CA SER A 185 10.44 -23.93 -8.24
C SER A 185 10.57 -22.94 -9.39
N ASP A 186 11.76 -22.84 -10.00
CA ASP A 186 12.00 -22.00 -11.17
C ASP A 186 11.08 -22.38 -12.35
N GLU A 187 10.55 -23.60 -12.37
CA GLU A 187 9.61 -24.09 -13.39
C GLU A 187 8.16 -23.59 -13.23
N GLN A 188 7.84 -22.92 -12.12
CA GLN A 188 6.48 -22.40 -11.89
C GLN A 188 6.14 -21.29 -12.89
N SER A 189 4.97 -21.38 -13.54
CA SER A 189 4.51 -20.33 -14.44
C SER A 189 4.17 -19.04 -13.69
N LEU A 190 4.31 -17.91 -14.38
CA LEU A 190 4.04 -16.55 -13.89
C LEU A 190 2.67 -16.43 -13.21
N GLU A 191 1.63 -16.88 -13.91
CA GLU A 191 0.24 -16.82 -13.45
C GLU A 191 0.04 -17.64 -12.17
N ARG A 192 0.69 -18.81 -12.07
CA ARG A 192 0.64 -19.64 -10.87
C ARG A 192 1.33 -18.93 -9.71
N LEU A 193 2.49 -18.31 -9.93
CA LEU A 193 3.20 -17.58 -8.87
C LEU A 193 2.38 -16.40 -8.33
N VAL A 194 1.79 -15.59 -9.21
CA VAL A 194 0.90 -14.48 -8.83
C VAL A 194 -0.31 -14.99 -8.06
N ARG A 195 -1.00 -16.00 -8.61
CA ARG A 195 -2.18 -16.61 -7.98
C ARG A 195 -1.85 -17.17 -6.61
N ASP A 196 -0.76 -17.92 -6.47
CA ASP A 196 -0.40 -18.59 -5.23
C ASP A 196 0.03 -17.57 -4.16
N THR A 197 0.78 -16.52 -4.56
CA THR A 197 1.12 -15.41 -3.67
C THR A 197 -0.13 -14.65 -3.19
N LEU A 198 -1.07 -14.35 -4.10
CA LEU A 198 -2.33 -13.71 -3.73
C LEU A 198 -3.17 -14.60 -2.81
N HIS A 199 -3.25 -15.91 -3.07
CA HIS A 199 -3.91 -16.86 -2.19
C HIS A 199 -3.28 -16.90 -0.80
N GLN A 200 -1.97 -16.89 -0.70
CA GLN A 200 -1.25 -16.83 0.57
C GLN A 200 -1.62 -15.57 1.36
N ILE A 201 -1.57 -14.38 0.72
CA ILE A 201 -1.99 -13.10 1.33
C ILE A 201 -3.43 -13.17 1.85
N LEU A 202 -4.36 -13.73 1.07
CA LEU A 202 -5.76 -13.88 1.48
C LEU A 202 -5.94 -14.85 2.65
N ARG A 203 -5.23 -15.98 2.64
CA ARG A 203 -5.24 -16.97 3.73
C ARG A 203 -4.67 -16.36 5.01
N LEU A 204 -3.57 -15.62 4.91
CA LEU A 204 -2.96 -14.91 6.03
C LEU A 204 -3.92 -13.86 6.59
N GLY A 205 -4.54 -13.04 5.73
CA GLY A 205 -5.54 -12.06 6.16
C GLY A 205 -6.74 -12.71 6.87
N ARG A 206 -7.22 -13.87 6.40
CA ARG A 206 -8.28 -14.63 7.09
C ARG A 206 -7.82 -15.15 8.46
N HIS A 207 -6.59 -15.61 8.56
CA HIS A 207 -6.04 -16.06 9.84
C HIS A 207 -5.95 -14.90 10.84
N LEU A 208 -5.42 -13.74 10.41
CA LEU A 208 -5.36 -12.53 11.23
C LEU A 208 -6.75 -12.05 11.64
N LEU A 209 -7.72 -12.08 10.73
CA LEU A 209 -9.11 -11.74 11.01
C LEU A 209 -9.70 -12.63 12.12
N ASN A 210 -9.52 -13.95 12.02
CA ASN A 210 -10.01 -14.90 13.01
C ASN A 210 -9.33 -14.75 14.37
N LYS A 211 -8.09 -14.25 14.39
CA LYS A 211 -7.28 -14.04 15.59
C LYS A 211 -7.30 -12.59 16.08
N THR A 212 -8.15 -11.72 15.53
CA THR A 212 -8.17 -10.28 15.84
C THR A 212 -8.25 -9.99 17.35
N GLN A 213 -8.97 -10.82 18.12
CA GLN A 213 -9.07 -10.66 19.58
C GLN A 213 -7.75 -10.93 20.32
N GLN A 214 -6.85 -11.73 19.75
CA GLN A 214 -5.52 -12.03 20.30
C GLN A 214 -4.48 -10.97 19.91
N ILE A 215 -4.80 -10.12 18.92
CA ILE A 215 -3.99 -8.99 18.46
C ILE A 215 -4.52 -7.75 19.19
N THR A 216 -4.31 -7.68 20.51
CA THR A 216 -4.83 -6.62 21.37
C THR A 216 -4.11 -5.30 21.14
N GLY A 217 -4.68 -4.42 20.30
CA GLY A 217 -4.26 -3.02 20.11
C GLY A 217 -2.84 -2.80 19.56
N SER A 218 -2.04 -3.85 19.43
CA SER A 218 -0.70 -3.84 18.86
C SER A 218 -0.78 -3.91 17.34
N LYS A 219 -0.06 -3.01 16.67
CA LYS A 219 0.17 -3.07 15.23
C LYS A 219 1.17 -4.19 14.84
N VAL A 220 1.97 -4.67 15.79
CA VAL A 220 2.94 -5.74 15.54
C VAL A 220 2.23 -7.08 15.61
N ILE A 221 2.37 -7.91 14.57
CA ILE A 221 1.83 -9.28 14.54
C ILE A 221 2.68 -10.18 15.46
N PRO A 222 2.08 -10.83 16.49
CA PRO A 222 2.80 -11.74 17.37
C PRO A 222 3.40 -12.94 16.62
N ASP A 223 4.58 -13.41 17.05
CA ASP A 223 5.25 -14.57 16.42
C ASP A 223 4.40 -15.85 16.46
N GLY A 224 3.67 -16.09 17.55
CA GLY A 224 2.80 -17.25 17.68
C GLY A 224 1.73 -17.32 16.58
N VAL A 225 1.07 -16.18 16.32
CA VAL A 225 0.04 -16.07 15.28
C VAL A 225 0.63 -16.33 13.89
N LEU A 226 1.84 -15.82 13.63
CA LEU A 226 2.49 -16.03 12.34
C LEU A 226 2.98 -17.48 12.16
N LYS A 227 3.47 -18.13 13.21
CA LYS A 227 3.90 -19.54 13.18
C LYS A 227 2.75 -20.47 12.81
N GLU A 228 1.56 -20.23 13.36
CA GLU A 228 0.33 -20.97 13.02
C GLU A 228 -0.08 -20.79 11.55
N ALA A 229 0.23 -19.65 10.95
CA ALA A 229 -0.09 -19.32 9.55
C ALA A 229 1.13 -19.38 8.62
N SER A 230 2.17 -20.13 8.99
CA SER A 230 3.45 -20.10 8.28
C SER A 230 3.36 -20.53 6.81
N ASP A 231 2.43 -21.41 6.45
CA ASP A 231 2.16 -21.82 5.07
C ASP A 231 1.42 -20.74 4.25
N ALA A 232 0.77 -19.80 4.93
CA ALA A 232 0.07 -18.67 4.33
C ALA A 232 0.94 -17.41 4.20
N VAL A 233 2.14 -17.38 4.79
CA VAL A 233 3.09 -16.27 4.60
C VAL A 233 3.78 -16.43 3.24
N PRO A 234 3.67 -15.46 2.31
CA PRO A 234 4.41 -15.54 1.06
C PRO A 234 5.93 -15.59 1.31
N PRO A 235 6.68 -16.50 0.66
CA PRO A 235 8.13 -16.56 0.83
C PRO A 235 8.82 -15.38 0.15
N GLN A 236 9.97 -14.92 0.67
CA GLN A 236 10.72 -13.82 0.04
C GLN A 236 11.11 -14.17 -1.40
N ALA A 237 11.43 -15.43 -1.69
CA ALA A 237 11.75 -15.89 -3.04
C ALA A 237 10.62 -15.61 -4.05
N ALA A 238 9.35 -15.80 -3.64
CA ALA A 238 8.20 -15.47 -4.48
C ALA A 238 8.12 -13.96 -4.71
N VAL A 239 8.25 -13.15 -3.66
CA VAL A 239 8.24 -11.69 -3.76
C VAL A 239 9.36 -11.17 -4.66
N SER A 240 10.56 -11.74 -4.53
CA SER A 240 11.73 -11.38 -5.32
C SER A 240 11.54 -11.72 -6.81
N ARG A 241 11.05 -12.92 -7.10
CA ARG A 241 10.77 -13.34 -8.48
C ARG A 241 9.64 -12.53 -9.11
N LEU A 242 8.58 -12.24 -8.36
CA LEU A 242 7.51 -11.34 -8.81
C LEU A 242 8.05 -9.94 -9.15
N LEU A 243 8.98 -9.41 -8.35
CA LEU A 243 9.55 -8.08 -8.57
C LEU A 243 10.36 -7.98 -9.87
N GLN A 244 10.94 -9.09 -10.32
CA GLN A 244 11.67 -9.17 -11.60
C GLN A 244 10.73 -9.22 -12.82
N MET A 245 9.41 -9.33 -12.62
CA MET A 245 8.44 -9.44 -13.72
C MET A 245 8.11 -8.09 -14.33
N GLU A 246 8.47 -7.92 -15.60
CA GLU A 246 8.15 -6.69 -16.36
C GLU A 246 6.66 -6.46 -16.56
N ALA A 247 5.86 -7.54 -16.52
CA ALA A 247 4.40 -7.47 -16.65
C ALA A 247 3.73 -6.75 -15.48
N LEU A 248 4.37 -6.68 -14.30
CA LEU A 248 3.83 -5.91 -13.18
C LEU A 248 4.06 -4.42 -13.40
N LEU A 249 2.98 -3.66 -13.33
CA LEU A 249 3.01 -2.23 -13.55
C LEU A 249 3.71 -1.52 -12.38
N SER A 250 4.53 -0.52 -12.68
CA SER A 250 4.96 0.45 -11.69
C SER A 250 3.83 1.43 -11.35
N PRO A 251 3.87 2.13 -10.21
CA PRO A 251 2.88 3.15 -9.86
C PRO A 251 2.64 4.18 -10.97
N ALA A 252 3.72 4.72 -11.57
CA ALA A 252 3.59 5.68 -12.67
C ALA A 252 2.85 5.08 -13.89
N ARG A 253 3.19 3.84 -14.27
CA ARG A 253 2.52 3.14 -15.39
C ARG A 253 1.07 2.77 -15.08
N TYR A 254 0.79 2.36 -13.85
CA TYR A 254 -0.57 2.05 -13.41
C TYR A 254 -1.43 3.30 -13.46
N ILE A 255 -1.01 4.41 -12.84
CA ILE A 255 -1.75 5.67 -12.82
C ILE A 255 -2.03 6.16 -14.25
N SER A 256 -1.01 6.17 -15.12
CA SER A 256 -1.18 6.60 -16.52
C SER A 256 -2.15 5.72 -17.31
N THR A 257 -2.25 4.42 -17.01
CA THR A 257 -3.22 3.52 -17.64
C THR A 257 -4.66 3.98 -17.40
N TYR A 258 -4.99 4.50 -16.21
CA TYR A 258 -6.32 5.00 -15.88
C TYR A 258 -6.60 6.44 -16.35
N HIS A 259 -5.55 7.22 -16.61
CA HIS A 259 -5.68 8.55 -17.20
C HIS A 259 -5.66 8.56 -18.74
N SER A 260 -5.32 7.44 -19.37
CA SER A 260 -5.39 7.30 -20.82
C SER A 260 -6.86 7.22 -21.27
N PRO A 261 -7.33 8.12 -22.15
CA PRO A 261 -8.67 8.02 -22.71
C PRO A 261 -8.80 6.68 -23.43
N LEU A 262 -9.84 5.90 -23.10
CA LEU A 262 -10.22 4.71 -23.85
C LEU A 262 -10.59 5.14 -25.27
N HIS A 263 -9.62 5.12 -26.19
CA HIS A 263 -9.86 5.32 -27.61
C HIS A 263 -10.53 4.07 -28.19
N HIS A 264 -11.76 3.78 -27.77
CA HIS A 264 -12.69 3.09 -28.65
C HIS A 264 -13.37 4.17 -29.47
N ARG A 265 -12.86 4.41 -30.68
CA ARG A 265 -13.75 4.84 -31.75
C ARG A 265 -14.82 3.75 -31.83
N LEU A 266 -15.98 4.03 -31.27
CA LEU A 266 -17.20 3.35 -31.68
C LEU A 266 -17.34 3.75 -33.15
N ASP A 267 -16.82 2.93 -34.06
CA ASP A 267 -17.14 3.06 -35.46
C ASP A 267 -18.64 2.77 -35.56
N SER A 268 -19.44 3.82 -35.36
CA SER A 268 -20.85 3.84 -35.72
C SER A 268 -20.86 3.58 -37.21
N GLY A 269 -21.16 2.34 -37.59
CA GLY A 269 -21.18 1.91 -38.97
C GLY A 269 -21.95 2.91 -39.80
N ASN A 270 -21.25 3.59 -40.70
CA ASN A 270 -21.87 4.22 -41.85
C ASN A 270 -22.57 3.09 -42.60
N THR A 271 -23.87 2.94 -42.36
CA THR A 271 -24.76 2.28 -43.30
C THR A 271 -25.07 3.34 -44.36
N PRO A 272 -24.61 3.18 -45.62
CA PRO A 272 -25.09 4.02 -46.69
C PRO A 272 -26.51 3.55 -47.01
N TYR A 273 -27.52 4.24 -46.49
CA TYR A 273 -28.86 4.13 -47.04
C TYR A 273 -28.92 4.93 -48.34
N ALA A 274 -29.12 4.16 -49.42
CA ALA A 274 -29.85 4.42 -50.67
C ALA A 274 -30.09 5.88 -51.10
#